data_AF-K9TKI8-F1
#
_entry.id   AF-K9TKI8-F1
#
_cell.length_a   1.000
_cell.length_b   1.000
_cell.length_c   1.000
_cell.angle_alpha   90.00
_cell.angle_beta   90.00
_cell.angle_gamma   90.00
#
_symmetry.space_group_name_H-M   'P 1'
#
loop_
_entity.id
_entity.type
_entity.pdbx_description
1 polymer ?
#
loop_
_entity_poly.entity_id
_entity_poly.type
_entity_poly.pdbx_seq_one_letter_code
_entity_poly.pdbx_strand_id
1 'polypeptide(L)' 'MSQTSGNRLRFDEVLDVAETLYPQDQEILIDILQKRLIQKRRQEIAANIVEAHEEYKARKTRQVTVEQLMSDIE' A
#
# COMPACT_ATOMS: atom_id res chain seq x y z
N MET A 1 -23.85 -8.15 -18.34
CA MET A 1 -22.97 -7.41 -17.42
C MET A 1 -21.55 -7.69 -17.86
N SER A 2 -20.97 -6.80 -18.66
CA SER A 2 -19.66 -7.02 -19.29
C SER A 2 -18.55 -6.81 -18.27
N GLN A 3 -17.72 -7.83 -18.13
CA GLN A 3 -16.54 -7.85 -17.29
C GLN A 3 -15.48 -6.93 -17.91
N THR A 4 -15.06 -5.91 -17.17
CA THR A 4 -13.91 -5.08 -17.52
C THR A 4 -12.65 -5.89 -17.21
N SER A 5 -12.20 -6.74 -18.16
CA SER A 5 -10.88 -7.37 -18.08
C SER A 5 -9.82 -6.28 -18.28
N GLY A 6 -9.35 -5.69 -17.19
CA GLY A 6 -8.19 -4.81 -17.22
C GLY A 6 -6.99 -5.60 -17.72
N ASN A 7 -6.47 -5.23 -18.89
CA ASN A 7 -5.25 -5.81 -19.45
C ASN A 7 -4.09 -5.56 -18.47
N ARG A 8 -3.68 -6.58 -17.72
CA ARG A 8 -2.46 -6.50 -16.90
C ARG A 8 -1.28 -6.73 -17.83
N LEU A 9 -0.62 -5.65 -18.24
CA LEU A 9 0.69 -5.73 -18.86
C LEU A 9 1.63 -6.48 -17.91
N ARG A 10 2.44 -7.39 -18.47
CA ARG A 10 3.53 -8.03 -17.74
C ARG A 10 4.57 -6.97 -17.38
N PHE A 11 5.31 -7.20 -16.30
CA PHE A 11 6.33 -6.26 -15.84
C PHE A 11 7.35 -5.92 -16.94
N ASP A 12 7.82 -6.94 -17.67
CA ASP A 12 8.79 -6.74 -18.77
C ASP A 12 8.22 -5.84 -19.88
N GLU A 13 6.94 -6.00 -20.23
CA GLU A 13 6.28 -5.17 -21.26
C GLU A 13 6.17 -3.70 -20.81
N VAL A 14 5.96 -3.46 -19.51
CA VAL A 14 5.95 -2.10 -18.96
C VAL A 14 7.34 -1.48 -19.00
N LEU A 15 8.38 -2.28 -18.75
CA LEU A 15 9.76 -1.83 -18.81
C LEU A 15 10.15 -1.47 -20.25
N ASP A 16 9.85 -2.35 -21.21
CA ASP A 16 10.09 -2.12 -22.63
C ASP A 16 9.45 -0.80 -23.09
N VAL A 17 8.19 -0.56 -22.71
CA VAL A 17 7.48 0.70 -23.04
C VAL A 17 8.13 1.90 -22.36
N ALA A 18 8.53 1.79 -21.10
CA ALA A 18 9.20 2.88 -20.39
C ALA A 18 10.54 3.24 -21.04
N GLU A 19 11.30 2.26 -21.54
CA GLU A 19 12.56 2.48 -22.25
C GLU A 19 12.38 3.21 -23.59
N THR A 20 11.21 3.10 -24.23
CA THR A 20 10.91 3.84 -25.47
C THR A 20 10.65 5.33 -25.28
N LEU A 21 10.45 5.79 -24.04
CA LEU A 21 10.23 7.21 -23.75
C LEU A 21 11.51 8.02 -23.95
N TYR A 22 11.37 9.32 -24.25
CA TYR A 22 12.51 10.23 -24.22
C TYR A 22 13.12 10.29 -22.82
N PRO A 23 14.43 10.52 -22.67
CA PRO A 23 15.09 10.52 -21.37
C PRO A 23 14.42 11.43 -20.33
N GLN A 24 13.96 12.61 -20.75
CA GLN A 24 13.24 13.54 -19.87
C GLN A 24 11.90 12.97 -19.39
N ASP A 25 11.17 12.26 -20.25
CA ASP A 25 9.88 11.66 -19.91
C ASP A 25 10.06 10.43 -19.01
N GLN A 26 11.17 9.71 -19.14
CA GLN A 26 11.53 8.63 -18.20
C GLN A 26 11.75 9.17 -16.78
N GLU A 27 12.48 10.27 -16.64
CA GLU A 27 12.69 10.94 -15.34
C GLU A 27 11.37 11.42 -14.72
N ILE A 28 10.47 11.99 -15.54
CA ILE A 28 9.13 12.40 -15.11
C ILE A 28 8.31 11.17 -14.67
N LEU A 29 8.37 10.07 -15.42
CA LEU A 29 7.68 8.83 -15.07
C LEU A 29 8.14 8.30 -13.71
N ILE A 30 9.45 8.30 -13.44
CA ILE A 30 10.02 7.87 -12.16
C ILE A 30 9.48 8.72 -11.01
N ASP A 31 9.53 10.05 -11.12
CA ASP A 31 9.03 10.96 -10.09
C ASP A 31 7.54 10.75 -9.80
N ILE A 32 6.72 10.60 -10.85
CA ILE A 32 5.29 10.34 -10.71
C ILE A 32 5.03 9.01 -9.99
N LEU A 33 5.74 7.94 -10.39
CA LEU A 33 5.57 6.61 -9.77
C LEU A 33 5.97 6.62 -8.30
N GLN A 34 7.11 7.23 -7.96
CA GLN A 34 7.55 7.37 -6.57
C GLN A 34 6.51 8.10 -5.73
N LYS A 35 6.01 9.24 -6.20
CA LYS A 35 4.95 10.00 -5.50
C LYS A 35 3.69 9.16 -5.29
N ARG A 36 3.24 8.43 -6.32
CA ARG A 36 2.05 7.58 -6.22
C ARG A 36 2.22 6.44 -5.22
N LEU A 37 3.39 5.79 -5.19
CA LEU A 37 3.68 4.73 -4.22
C LEU A 37 3.67 5.26 -2.78
N ILE A 38 4.27 6.42 -2.55
CA ILE A 38 4.24 7.09 -1.24
C ILE A 38 2.79 7.41 -0.83
N GLN A 39 1.98 7.96 -1.74
CA GLN A 39 0.59 8.26 -1.41
C GLN A 39 -0.23 7.01 -1.10
N LYS A 40 -0.04 5.93 -1.88
CA LYS A 40 -0.70 4.65 -1.59
C LYS A 40 -0.33 4.14 -0.20
N ARG A 41 0.95 4.19 0.16
CA ARG A 41 1.39 3.76 1.50
C ARG A 41 0.80 4.62 2.62
N ARG A 42 0.69 5.93 2.41
CA ARG A 42 0.03 6.84 3.38
C ARG A 42 -1.45 6.52 3.55
N GLN A 43 -2.15 6.19 2.47
CA GLN A 43 -3.56 5.77 2.51
C GLN A 43 -3.74 4.46 3.27
N GLU A 44 -2.87 3.47 3.06
CA GLU A 44 -2.87 2.21 3.82
C GLU A 44 -2.68 2.47 5.32
N ILE A 45 -1.70 3.31 5.70
CA ILE A 45 -1.47 3.67 7.10
C ILE A 45 -2.70 4.37 7.70
N ALA A 46 -3.30 5.32 6.98
CA ALA A 46 -4.48 6.02 7.45
C ALA A 46 -5.67 5.07 7.65
N ALA A 47 -5.88 4.13 6.72
CA ALA A 47 -6.91 3.11 6.84
C ALA A 47 -6.70 2.23 8.07
N ASN A 48 -5.46 1.74 8.28
CA ASN A 48 -5.12 0.92 9.45
C ASN A 48 -5.31 1.68 10.77
N ILE A 49 -5.00 2.98 10.81
CA ILE A 49 -5.23 3.82 12.00
C ILE A 49 -6.74 3.91 12.28
N VAL A 50 -7.56 4.15 11.26
CA VAL A 50 -9.02 4.22 11.42
C VAL A 50 -9.55 2.90 11.96
N GLU A 51 -9.17 1.79 11.35
CA GLU A 51 -9.57 0.43 11.77
C GLU A 51 -9.17 0.16 13.23
N ALA A 52 -7.90 0.39 13.60
CA ALA A 52 -7.41 0.17 14.97
C ALA A 52 -8.17 1.03 16.01
N HIS A 53 -8.48 2.28 15.68
CA HIS A 53 -9.28 3.14 16.55
C HIS A 53 -10.72 2.65 16.70
N GLU A 54 -11.33 2.13 15.63
CA GLU A 54 -12.66 1.53 15.67
C GLU A 54 -12.69 0.26 16.52
N GLU A 55 -11.70 -0.62 16.38
CA GLU A 55 -11.58 -1.84 17.20
C GLU A 55 -11.41 -1.53 18.68
N TYR A 56 -10.58 -0.54 19.00
CA TYR A 56 -10.40 -0.07 20.38
C TYR A 56 -11.71 0.48 20.97
N LYS A 57 -12.41 1.35 20.22
CA LYS A 57 -13.72 1.87 20.64
C LYS A 57 -14.77 0.77 20.81
N ALA A 58 -14.74 -0.24 19.93
CA ALA A 58 -15.63 -1.39 19.99
C ALA A 58 -15.25 -2.41 21.07
N ARG A 59 -14.22 -2.14 21.88
CA ARG A 59 -13.67 -3.06 22.91
C ARG A 59 -13.30 -4.44 22.36
N LYS A 60 -12.91 -4.49 21.08
CA LYS A 60 -12.39 -5.71 20.44
C LYS A 60 -10.94 -5.98 20.82
N THR A 61 -10.29 -5.03 21.47
CA THR A 61 -8.93 -5.16 22.01
C THR A 61 -8.94 -5.76 23.42
N ARG A 62 -7.98 -6.65 23.71
CA ARG A 62 -7.77 -7.18 25.07
C ARG A 62 -6.94 -6.21 25.89
N GLN A 63 -7.39 -5.84 27.09
CA GLN A 63 -6.54 -5.17 28.07
C GLN A 63 -5.74 -6.24 28.84
N VAL A 64 -4.43 -6.15 28.79
CA VAL A 64 -3.50 -7.08 29.46
C VAL A 64 -2.43 -6.29 30.20
N THR A 65 -1.86 -6.87 31.25
CA THR A 65 -0.67 -6.29 31.89
C THR A 65 0.56 -6.51 31.02
N VAL A 66 1.65 -5.80 31.32
CA VAL A 66 2.93 -5.97 30.61
C VAL A 66 3.43 -7.41 30.75
N GLU A 67 3.34 -8.00 31.94
CA GLU A 67 3.76 -9.37 32.20
C GLU A 67 2.97 -10.38 31.35
N GLN A 68 1.66 -10.18 31.21
CA GLN A 68 0.81 -11.03 30.37
C GLN A 68 1.15 -10.89 28.89
N LEU A 69 1.42 -9.67 28.42
CA LEU A 69 1.84 -9.44 27.03
C LEU A 69 3.18 -10.12 26.72
N MET A 70 4.15 -10.01 27.64
CA MET A 70 5.47 -10.63 27.46
C MET A 70 5.37 -12.16 27.36
N SER A 71 4.47 -12.78 28.13
CA SER A 71 4.21 -14.21 28.06
C SER A 71 3.62 -14.69 26.72
N ASP A 72 2.99 -13.83 25.92
CA ASP A 72 2.39 -14.19 24.63
C ASP A 72 3.39 -14.11 23.46
N ILE A 73 4.56 -13.49 23.67
CA ILE A 73 5.58 -13.23 22.62
C ILE A 73 6.77 -14.22 22.71
N GLU A 74 6.96 -14.90 23.85
CA GLU A 74 7.98 -15.95 24.07
C GLU A 74 7.59 -17.30 23.44
#